data_AF-A0A512B186-F1
#
_entry.id   AF-A0A512B186-F1
#
_cell.length_a   1.000
_cell.length_b   1.000
_cell.length_c   1.000
_cell.angle_alpha   90.00
_cell.angle_beta   90.00
_cell.angle_gamma   90.00
#
_symmetry.space_group_name_H-M   'P 1'
#
loop_
_entity.id
_entity.type
_entity.pdbx_description
1 polymer ?
#
loop_
_entity_poly.entity_id
_entity_poly.type
_entity_poly.pdbx_seq_one_letter_code
_entity_poly.pdbx_strand_id
1 'polypeptide(L)' 'MKHLYDTSEYFLAFNNQNRKIYIIHSFYRLLFEANRPQDEFPCFVYLGHGRVVRDSRQYVTREHLELAEELVAN' A
#
# COMPACT_ATOMS: atom_id res chain seq x y z
N MET A 1 9.18 -22.97 -4.75
CA MET A 1 8.49 -22.66 -3.48
C MET A 1 7.65 -21.41 -3.67
N LYS A 2 6.33 -21.47 -3.43
CA LYS A 2 5.52 -20.25 -3.34
C LYS A 2 5.88 -19.59 -2.00
N HIS A 3 6.63 -18.49 -2.02
CA HIS A 3 6.73 -17.60 -0.87
C HIS A 3 5.31 -17.10 -0.56
N LEU A 4 4.71 -17.70 0.46
CA LEU A 4 3.51 -17.17 1.10
C LEU A 4 4.02 -16.02 1.97
N TYR A 5 3.69 -14.80 1.59
CA TYR A 5 3.99 -13.62 2.40
C TYR A 5 3.01 -13.61 3.57
N ASP A 6 3.52 -13.40 4.77
CA ASP A 6 2.67 -13.15 5.92
C ASP A 6 1.95 -11.82 5.68
N THR A 7 0.62 -11.87 5.59
CA THR A 7 -0.20 -10.69 5.33
C THR A 7 -0.16 -9.68 6.47
N SER A 8 0.25 -10.08 7.69
CA SER A 8 0.44 -9.17 8.82
C SER A 8 1.61 -8.21 8.65
N GLU A 9 2.57 -8.54 7.76
CA GLU A 9 3.73 -7.70 7.46
C GLU A 9 3.41 -6.52 6.55
N TYR A 10 2.18 -6.40 6.05
CA TYR A 10 1.79 -5.37 5.09
C TYR A 10 0.47 -4.70 5.47
N PHE A 11 0.31 -3.46 5.02
CA PHE A 11 -0.97 -2.76 5.03
C PHE A 11 -1.31 -2.29 3.61
N LEU A 12 -2.60 -2.07 3.38
CA LEU A 12 -3.12 -1.60 2.10
C LEU A 12 -3.35 -0.09 2.15
N ALA A 13 -2.84 0.62 1.16
CA ALA A 13 -3.08 2.03 0.95
C ALA A 13 -3.77 2.25 -0.40
N PHE A 14 -4.90 2.95 -0.41
CA PHE A 14 -5.60 3.35 -1.61
C PHE A 14 -5.11 4.70 -2.10
N ASN A 15 -4.90 4.84 -3.40
CA ASN A 15 -4.62 6.13 -4.02
C ASN A 15 -5.85 6.66 -4.77
N ASN A 16 -6.37 7.80 -4.31
CA ASN A 16 -7.60 8.36 -4.85
C ASN A 16 -7.45 8.91 -6.29
N GLN A 17 -6.27 9.45 -6.65
CA GLN A 17 -6.05 10.03 -7.98
C GLN A 17 -6.04 8.99 -9.08
N ASN A 18 -5.35 7.87 -8.87
CA ASN A 18 -5.15 6.85 -9.89
C ASN A 18 -5.97 5.57 -9.65
N ARG A 19 -6.77 5.53 -8.57
CA ARG A 19 -7.66 4.43 -8.20
C ARG A 19 -6.95 3.09 -8.04
N LYS A 20 -5.69 3.09 -7.58
CA LYS A 20 -4.91 1.88 -7.31
C LYS A 20 -4.82 1.59 -5.83
N ILE A 21 -4.72 0.31 -5.50
CA ILE A 21 -4.38 -0.16 -4.16
C ILE A 21 -2.90 -0.54 -4.16
N TYR A 22 -2.19 -0.06 -3.14
CA TYR A 22 -0.78 -0.26 -2.91
C TYR A 22 -0.59 -1.13 -1.67
N ILE A 23 0.35 -2.06 -1.75
CA ILE A 23 0.75 -2.92 -0.65
C ILE A 23 2.07 -2.38 -0.11
N ILE A 24 2.06 -1.92 1.14
CA ILE A 24 3.21 -1.29 1.80
C ILE A 24 3.57 -2.12 3.02
N HIS A 25 4.87 -2.28 3.28
CA HIS A 25 5.34 -3.03 4.43
C HIS A 25 5.01 -2.29 5.74
N SER A 26 4.52 -3.00 6.76
CA SER A 26 4.09 -2.48 8.06
C SER A 26 5.19 -1.76 8.85
N PHE A 27 6.47 -2.01 8.53
CA PHE A 27 7.60 -1.22 9.03
C PHE A 27 7.43 0.30 8.78
N TYR A 28 6.74 0.69 7.70
CA TYR A 28 6.49 2.09 7.36
C TYR A 28 5.23 2.68 8.00
N ARG A 29 4.48 1.92 8.81
CA ARG A 29 3.17 2.33 9.32
C ARG A 29 3.22 3.61 10.16
N LEU A 30 4.22 3.75 11.03
CA LEU A 30 4.40 4.97 11.83
C LEU A 30 4.66 6.22 10.97
N LEU A 31 5.41 6.07 9.87
CA LEU A 31 5.65 7.16 8.92
C LEU A 31 4.37 7.49 8.13
N PHE A 32 3.63 6.46 7.72
CA PHE A 32 2.35 6.63 7.04
C PHE A 32 1.32 7.39 7.91
N GLU A 33 1.24 7.04 9.20
CA GLU A 33 0.35 7.66 10.19
C GLU A 33 0.78 9.09 10.56
N ALA A 34 2.07 9.44 10.43
CA ALA A 34 2.54 10.82 10.59
C ALA A 34 1.97 11.79 9.52
N ASN A 35 1.38 11.25 8.45
CA ASN A 35 0.60 11.97 7.44
C ASN A 35 1.32 13.18 6.82
N ARG A 36 2.62 13.03 6.53
CA ARG A 36 3.41 14.07 5.84
C ARG A 36 3.32 13.86 4.33
N PRO A 37 2.80 14.81 3.55
CA PRO A 37 2.54 14.63 2.11
C PRO A 37 3.74 14.16 1.28
N GLN A 38 4.95 14.60 1.67
CA GLN A 38 6.21 14.32 0.99
C GLN A 38 6.80 12.94 1.29
N ASP A 39 6.25 12.17 2.23
CA ASP A 39 6.79 10.85 2.55
C ASP A 39 6.56 9.89 1.38
N GLU A 40 7.60 9.15 0.99
CA GLU A 40 7.56 8.18 -0.10
C GLU A 40 7.66 6.76 0.42
N PHE A 41 6.78 5.88 -0.07
CA PHE A 41 6.71 4.49 0.37
C PHE A 41 7.03 3.51 -0.76
N PRO A 42 7.97 2.57 -0.55
CA PRO A 42 8.18 1.46 -1.47
C PRO A 42 6.97 0.51 -1.38
N CYS A 43 6.42 0.15 -2.53
CA CYS A 43 5.15 -0.55 -2.59
C CYS A 43 5.04 -1.47 -3.82
N PHE A 44 4.04 -2.34 -3.77
CA PHE A 44 3.57 -3.12 -4.92
C PHE A 44 2.13 -2.73 -5.29
N VAL A 45 1.76 -2.85 -6.56
CA VAL A 45 0.36 -2.67 -6.99
C VAL A 45 -0.43 -3.94 -6.77
N TYR A 46 -1.58 -3.80 -6.12
CA TYR A 46 -2.60 -4.83 -6.08
C TYR A 46 -3.50 -4.75 -7.32
N LEU A 47 -3.66 -5.87 -8.04
CA LEU A 47 -4.47 -5.95 -9.27
C LEU A 47 -5.87 -6.55 -9.04
N GLY A 48 -6.24 -6.87 -7.80
CA GLY A 48 -7.45 -7.65 -7.52
C GLY A 48 -7.22 -9.16 -7.53
N HIS A 49 -8.19 -9.92 -7.01
CA HIS A 49 -8.18 -11.39 -6.99
C HIS A 49 -6.91 -12.03 -6.41
N GLY A 50 -6.28 -11.40 -5.41
CA GLY A 50 -5.05 -11.90 -4.80
C GLY A 50 -3.81 -11.79 -5.70
N ARG A 51 -3.88 -11.03 -6.81
CA ARG A 51 -2.75 -10.82 -7.72
C ARG A 51 -2.03 -9.52 -7.40
N VAL A 52 -0.71 -9.60 -7.38
CA VAL A 52 0.21 -8.47 -7.15
C VAL A 52 1.14 -8.35 -8.34
N VAL A 53 1.42 -7.12 -8.79
CA VAL A 53 2.46 -6.88 -9.80
C VAL A 53 3.82 -7.12 -9.13
N ARG A 54 4.36 -8.33 -9.29
CA ARG A 54 5.65 -8.73 -8.70
C ARG A 54 6.84 -7.96 -9.27
N ASP A 55 6.75 -7.49 -10.52
CA ASP A 55 7.89 -6.98 -11.27
C ASP A 55 8.05 -5.45 -11.20
N SER A 56 7.24 -4.74 -10.40
CA SER A 56 7.37 -3.29 -10.25
C SER A 56 7.25 -2.87 -8.80
N ARG A 57 8.34 -3.05 -8.03
CA ARG A 57 8.51 -2.26 -6.82
C ARG A 57 8.60 -0.81 -7.25
N GLN A 58 7.68 0.01 -6.77
CA GLN A 58 7.61 1.43 -7.10
C GLN A 58 7.51 2.25 -5.83
N TYR A 59 7.66 3.56 -5.96
CA TYR A 59 7.47 4.51 -4.88
C TYR A 59 6.16 5.27 -5.09
N VAL A 60 5.49 5.58 -4.00
CA VAL A 60 4.27 6.39 -4.00
C VAL A 60 4.32 7.40 -2.88
N THR A 61 3.93 8.64 -3.16
CA THR A 61 3.89 9.73 -2.18
C THR A 61 2.65 9.60 -1.29
N ARG A 62 2.80 9.96 -0.01
CA ARG A 62 1.71 9.96 0.98
C ARG A 62 0.56 10.86 0.58
N GLU A 63 0.83 11.96 -0.12
CA GLU A 63 -0.12 13.02 -0.49
C GLU A 63 -1.44 12.50 -1.06
N HIS A 64 -1.42 11.36 -1.75
CA HIS A 64 -2.59 10.81 -2.41
C HIS A 64 -3.07 9.48 -1.82
N LEU A 65 -2.54 9.07 -0.67
CA LEU A 65 -2.82 7.77 -0.06
C LEU A 65 -3.81 7.87 1.10
N GLU A 66 -4.63 6.85 1.26
CA GLU A 66 -5.51 6.64 2.42
C GLU A 66 -5.41 5.17 2.82
N LEU A 67 -5.68 4.82 4.08
CA LEU A 67 -5.73 3.41 4.46
C LEU A 67 -6.91 2.75 3.77
N ALA A 68 -6.68 1.62 3.08
CA ALA A 68 -7.76 0.96 2.35
C ALA A 68 -8.82 0.34 3.27
N GLU A 69 -8.46 0.00 4.51
CA GLU A 69 -9.39 -0.49 5.53
C GLU A 69 -10.44 0.58 5.91
N GLU A 70 -10.08 1.86 5.86
CA GLU A 70 -10.97 2.98 6.17
C GLU A 70 -12.04 3.22 5.08
N LEU A 71 -11.86 2.63 3.88
CA LEU A 71 -12.81 2.73 2.77
C LEU A 71 -13.90 1.65 2.80
N VAL A 72 -13.70 0.56 3.55
CA VAL A 72 -14.68 -0.53 3.67
C VAL A 72 -15.62 -0.31 4.86
N ALA A 73 -15.21 0.52 5.81
CA ALA A 73 -15.97 0.84 7.03
C ALA A 73 -16.96 2.01 6.87
N ASN A 74 -16.99 2.68 5.71
CA ASN A 74 -17.94 3.74 5.35
C ASN A 74 -18.85 3.30 4.20
#